data_AF-A0A847WAM5-F1
#
_entry.id   AF-A0A847WAM5-F1
#
_cell.length_a   1.000
_cell.length_b   1.000
_cell.length_c   1.000
_cell.angle_alpha   90.00
_cell.angle_beta   90.00
_cell.angle_gamma   90.00
#
_symmetry.space_group_name_H-M   'P 1'
#
loop_
_entity.id
_entity.type
_entity.pdbx_description
1 polymer ?
#
loop_
_entity_poly.entity_id
_entity_poly.type
_entity_poly.pdbx_seq_one_letter_code
_entity_poly.pdbx_strand_id
1 'polypeptide(L)'
;MLDTGHLMHTNTDIRSQQEAIAYIHTVLDRHGQLCGYIKGIHLNQSLSGAYLKEAVKNPIKLNGSYSERLSQVYPHIFSIDKHRPFEIGLQALIKRINPLYLTHEFLTDDREEHGRFLQLQNKAISMD
;
A
#
# COMPACT_ATOMS: atom_id res chain seq x y z
N MET A 1 -4.69 13.38 3.51
CA MET A 1 -4.78 12.13 2.74
C MET A 1 -4.27 11.01 3.62
N LEU A 2 -4.94 9.85 3.62
CA LEU A 2 -4.38 8.61 4.15
C LEU A 2 -3.81 7.81 2.98
N ASP A 3 -2.57 7.35 3.08
CA ASP A 3 -1.98 6.41 2.14
C ASP A 3 -1.88 5.05 2.82
N THR A 4 -2.61 4.04 2.31
CA THR A 4 -2.65 2.73 2.94
C THR A 4 -1.37 1.95 2.74
N GLY A 5 -0.71 2.07 1.59
CA GLY A 5 0.56 1.39 1.29
C GLY A 5 1.70 1.91 2.15
N HIS A 6 1.87 3.23 2.22
CA HIS A 6 2.91 3.86 3.05
C HIS A 6 2.68 3.63 4.52
N LEU A 7 1.42 3.63 4.98
CA LEU A 7 1.13 3.26 6.36
C LEU A 7 1.55 1.82 6.66
N MET A 8 1.30 0.86 5.75
CA MET A 8 1.73 -0.52 5.94
C MET A 8 3.25 -0.66 6.07
N HIS A 9 4.05 0.17 5.39
CA HIS A 9 5.52 0.14 5.51
C HIS A 9 6.04 0.45 6.92
N THR A 10 5.25 1.14 7.73
CA THR A 10 5.61 1.44 9.13
C THR A 10 5.54 0.21 10.04
N ASN A 11 5.00 -0.92 9.55
CA ASN A 11 4.93 -2.18 10.27
C ASN A 11 5.37 -3.38 9.39
N THR A 12 6.63 -3.78 9.58
CA THR A 12 7.25 -4.88 8.82
C THR A 12 6.80 -6.29 9.25
N ASP A 13 5.96 -6.40 10.29
CA ASP A 13 5.40 -7.67 10.76
C ASP A 13 4.10 -8.07 10.03
N ILE A 14 3.52 -7.17 9.22
CA ILE A 14 2.32 -7.47 8.42
C ILE A 14 2.66 -8.51 7.34
N ARG A 15 1.93 -9.63 7.35
CA ARG A 15 2.10 -10.77 6.43
C ARG A 15 0.88 -11.03 5.55
N SER A 16 -0.25 -10.41 5.84
CA SER A 16 -1.51 -10.60 5.10
C SER A 16 -2.29 -9.30 4.93
N GLN A 17 -3.22 -9.28 3.97
CA GLN A 17 -4.11 -8.14 3.78
C GLN A 17 -5.05 -7.94 4.99
N GLN A 18 -5.44 -9.02 5.66
CA GLN A 18 -6.25 -8.97 6.89
C GLN A 18 -5.48 -8.27 8.02
N GLU A 19 -4.21 -8.64 8.23
CA GLU A 19 -3.33 -7.96 9.19
C GLU A 19 -3.12 -6.49 8.82
N ALA A 20 -3.01 -6.18 7.52
CA ALA A 20 -2.90 -4.80 7.04
C ALA A 20 -4.12 -3.96 7.42
N ILE A 21 -5.33 -4.47 7.16
CA ILE A 21 -6.59 -3.78 7.52
C ILE A 21 -6.69 -3.61 9.04
N ALA A 22 -6.38 -4.66 9.82
CA ALA A 22 -6.38 -4.59 11.28
C ALA A 22 -5.38 -3.55 11.81
N TYR A 23 -4.21 -3.45 11.18
CA TYR A 23 -3.20 -2.44 11.51
C TYR A 23 -3.70 -1.03 11.20
N ILE A 24 -4.30 -0.80 10.03
CA ILE A 24 -4.88 0.50 9.66
C ILE A 24 -5.94 0.90 10.70
N HIS A 25 -6.85 -0.01 11.08
CA HIS A 25 -7.84 0.26 12.12
C HIS A 25 -7.20 0.67 13.45
N THR A 26 -6.17 -0.06 13.88
CA THR A 26 -5.41 0.26 15.10
C THR A 26 -4.80 1.65 15.04
N VAL A 27 -4.24 2.05 13.89
CA VAL A 27 -3.67 3.40 13.71
C VAL A 27 -4.77 4.46 13.73
N LEU A 28 -5.92 4.22 13.10
CA LEU A 28 -7.07 5.11 13.16
C LEU A 28 -7.58 5.28 14.61
N ASP A 29 -7.62 4.19 15.38
CA ASP A 29 -8.05 4.24 16.80
C ASP A 29 -7.11 5.11 17.64
N ARG A 30 -5.79 5.02 17.39
CA ARG A 30 -4.79 5.86 18.07
C ARG A 30 -4.91 7.35 17.74
N HIS A 31 -5.29 7.69 16.51
CA HIS A 31 -5.46 9.08 16.09
C HIS A 31 -6.81 9.68 16.52
N GLY A 32 -7.80 8.83 16.81
CA GLY A 32 -9.10 9.24 17.34
C GLY A 32 -9.77 10.31 16.47
N GLN A 33 -10.10 11.45 17.08
CA GLN A 33 -10.83 12.55 16.42
C GLN A 33 -10.08 13.15 15.21
N LEU A 34 -8.75 13.04 15.15
CA LEU A 34 -7.97 13.55 14.02
C LEU A 34 -8.34 12.84 12.70
N CYS A 35 -8.89 11.61 12.77
CA CYS A 35 -9.37 10.89 11.60
C CYS A 35 -10.45 11.66 10.83
N GLY A 36 -11.19 12.58 11.48
CA GLY A 36 -12.16 13.45 10.83
C GLY A 36 -11.57 14.38 9.76
N TYR A 37 -10.24 14.60 9.78
CA TYR A 37 -9.51 15.38 8.76
C TYR A 37 -9.03 14.54 7.57
N ILE A 38 -9.21 13.20 7.60
CA ILE A 38 -8.88 12.34 6.47
C ILE A 38 -9.99 12.49 5.42
N LYS A 39 -9.77 13.37 4.44
CA LYS A 39 -10.73 13.63 3.36
C LYS A 39 -10.52 12.80 2.10
N GLY A 40 -9.42 12.07 2.02
CA GLY A 40 -9.17 11.18 0.88
C GLY A 40 -8.18 10.09 1.22
N ILE A 41 -8.24 9.01 0.43
CA ILE A 41 -7.42 7.81 0.59
C ILE A 41 -6.72 7.51 -0.74
N HIS A 42 -5.40 7.30 -0.69
CA HIS A 42 -4.68 6.54 -1.70
C HIS A 42 -4.76 5.07 -1.31
N LEU A 43 -5.50 4.30 -2.10
CA LEU A 43 -5.85 2.92 -1.81
C LEU A 43 -4.97 1.98 -2.62
N ASN A 44 -4.03 1.37 -1.92
CA ASN A 44 -3.10 0.37 -2.42
C ASN A 44 -2.53 -0.45 -1.26
N GLN A 45 -1.92 -1.60 -1.55
CA GLN A 45 -1.21 -2.39 -0.55
C GLN A 45 0.15 -2.86 -1.01
N SER A 46 1.05 -2.99 -0.03
CA SER A 46 2.42 -3.44 -0.21
C SER A 46 2.79 -4.42 0.90
N LEU A 47 2.52 -5.72 0.69
CA LEU A 47 3.08 -6.79 1.53
C LEU A 47 4.59 -6.96 1.23
N SER A 48 5.40 -6.09 1.83
CA SER A 48 6.86 -6.01 1.62
C SER A 48 7.69 -6.18 2.89
N GLY A 49 7.06 -6.44 4.04
CA GLY A 49 7.75 -6.55 5.34
C GLY A 49 8.89 -7.59 5.36
N ALA A 50 8.68 -8.77 4.78
CA ALA A 50 9.73 -9.79 4.66
C ALA A 50 10.91 -9.33 3.80
N TYR A 51 10.62 -8.67 2.66
CA TYR A 51 11.64 -8.10 1.78
C TYR A 51 12.43 -7.00 2.49
N LEU A 52 11.76 -6.08 3.18
CA LEU A 52 12.42 -4.97 3.86
C LEU A 52 13.32 -5.46 5.01
N LYS A 53 12.88 -6.46 5.78
CA LYS A 53 13.71 -7.08 6.82
C LYS A 53 14.98 -7.70 6.23
N GLU A 54 14.86 -8.36 5.09
CA GLU A 54 16.01 -8.94 4.41
C GLU A 54 16.94 -7.86 3.85
N ALA A 55 16.39 -6.82 3.21
CA ALA A 55 17.17 -5.71 2.68
C ALA A 55 17.89 -4.90 3.77
N VAL A 56 17.34 -4.83 4.99
CA VAL A 56 18.04 -4.20 6.14
C VAL A 56 19.22 -5.07 6.61
N LYS A 57 19.04 -6.39 6.65
CA LYS A 57 20.13 -7.33 7.02
C LYS A 57 21.23 -7.36 5.95
N ASN A 58 20.82 -7.32 4.69
CA ASN A 58 21.66 -7.38 3.52
C ASN A 58 21.39 -6.18 2.60
N PRO A 59 21.92 -4.99 2.93
CA PRO A 59 21.71 -3.78 2.14
C PRO A 59 22.17 -3.94 0.70
N ILE A 60 21.39 -3.38 -0.23
CA ILE A 60 21.77 -3.34 -1.64
C ILE A 60 23.11 -2.60 -1.79
N LYS A 61 24.02 -3.16 -2.58
CA LYS A 61 25.29 -2.52 -2.91
C LYS A 61 25.14 -1.80 -4.24
N LEU A 62 25.18 -0.48 -4.18
CA LEU A 62 25.07 0.37 -5.37
C LEU A 62 26.44 0.57 -6.00
N ASN A 63 26.59 0.24 -7.27
CA ASN A 63 27.85 0.31 -8.00
C ASN A 63 27.74 1.19 -9.25
N GLY A 64 28.88 1.73 -9.70
CA GLY A 64 28.99 2.51 -10.93
C GLY A 64 28.63 3.98 -10.77
N SER A 65 28.36 4.60 -11.91
CA SER A 65 27.94 5.99 -12.07
C SER A 65 26.60 6.28 -11.39
N TYR A 66 26.27 7.57 -11.28
CA TYR A 66 24.97 8.00 -10.74
C TYR A 66 23.78 7.33 -11.47
N SER A 67 23.81 7.28 -12.80
CA SER A 67 22.72 6.69 -13.59
C SER A 67 22.58 5.18 -13.36
N GLU A 68 23.70 4.47 -13.21
CA GLU A 68 23.70 3.03 -12.94
C GLU A 68 23.22 2.72 -11.53
N ARG A 69 23.58 3.55 -10.54
CA ARG A 69 23.06 3.43 -9.18
C ARG A 69 21.56 3.70 -9.14
N LEU A 70 21.09 4.66 -9.92
CA LEU A 70 19.66 4.98 -10.02
C LEU A 70 18.87 3.79 -10.60
N SER A 71 19.37 3.16 -11.67
CA SER A 71 18.73 1.95 -12.23
C SER A 71 18.76 0.75 -11.29
N GLN A 72 19.72 0.67 -10.36
CA GLN A 72 19.76 -0.34 -9.30
C GLN A 72 18.79 -0.05 -8.14
N VAL A 73 18.59 1.23 -7.80
CA VAL A 73 17.70 1.64 -6.68
C VAL A 73 16.22 1.49 -7.05
N TYR A 74 15.82 1.79 -8.28
CA TYR A 74 14.39 1.72 -8.67
C TYR A 74 13.76 0.33 -8.43
N PRO A 75 14.35 -0.79 -8.86
CA PRO A 75 13.82 -2.12 -8.56
C PRO A 75 13.69 -2.41 -7.06
N HIS A 76 14.61 -1.88 -6.25
CA HIS A 76 14.55 -1.99 -4.79
C HIS A 76 13.34 -1.23 -4.23
N ILE A 77 13.13 0.01 -4.68
CA ILE A 77 11.97 0.82 -4.27
C ILE A 77 10.67 0.11 -4.65
N PHE A 78 10.53 -0.38 -5.88
CA PHE A 78 9.31 -1.07 -6.34
C PHE A 78 9.09 -2.44 -5.68
N SER A 79 10.14 -3.04 -5.11
CA SER A 79 10.01 -4.24 -4.28
C SER A 79 9.45 -3.93 -2.88
N ILE A 80 9.60 -2.68 -2.42
CA ILE A 80 9.02 -2.18 -1.16
C ILE A 80 7.62 -1.64 -1.41
N ASP A 81 7.48 -0.64 -2.29
CA ASP A 81 6.23 0.06 -2.59
C ASP A 81 5.61 -0.47 -3.88
N LYS A 82 4.78 -1.51 -3.75
CA LYS A 82 4.30 -2.32 -4.86
C LYS A 82 2.99 -1.82 -5.49
N HIS A 83 2.25 -0.98 -4.77
CA HIS A 83 0.94 -0.43 -5.15
C HIS A 83 -0.02 -1.49 -5.75
N ARG A 84 -0.15 -2.63 -5.06
CA ARG A 84 -1.02 -3.73 -5.48
C ARG A 84 -2.45 -3.47 -4.98
N PRO A 85 -3.48 -4.09 -5.59
CA PRO A 85 -4.84 -3.98 -5.09
C PRO A 85 -5.01 -4.77 -3.79
N PHE A 86 -6.01 -4.38 -3.01
CA PHE A 86 -6.63 -5.28 -2.05
C PHE A 86 -7.58 -6.23 -2.78
N GLU A 87 -7.60 -7.48 -2.36
CA GLU A 87 -8.42 -8.56 -2.91
C GLU A 87 -9.44 -9.08 -1.88
N ILE A 88 -9.54 -8.41 -0.73
CA ILE A 88 -10.47 -8.70 0.37
C ILE A 88 -11.33 -7.48 0.68
N GLY A 89 -12.47 -7.70 1.35
CA GLY A 89 -13.43 -6.64 1.67
C GLY A 89 -12.85 -5.48 2.48
N LEU A 90 -13.09 -4.25 2.02
CA LEU A 90 -12.65 -2.98 2.61
C LEU A 90 -13.82 -2.08 3.02
N GLN A 91 -15.06 -2.54 2.86
CA GLN A 91 -16.27 -1.74 3.04
C GLN A 91 -16.33 -1.12 4.44
N ALA A 92 -15.98 -1.89 5.47
CA ALA A 92 -15.93 -1.41 6.85
C ALA A 92 -14.88 -0.30 7.05
N LEU A 93 -13.70 -0.43 6.44
CA LEU A 93 -12.63 0.56 6.52
C LEU A 93 -13.04 1.86 5.81
N ILE A 94 -13.54 1.76 4.58
CA ILE A 94 -13.97 2.91 3.78
C ILE A 94 -15.13 3.62 4.47
N LYS A 95 -16.14 2.89 4.95
CA LYS A 95 -17.26 3.46 5.69
C LYS A 95 -16.83 4.15 6.98
N ARG A 96 -15.86 3.58 7.71
CA ARG A 96 -15.32 4.17 8.95
C ARG A 96 -14.62 5.50 8.70
N ILE A 97 -13.85 5.62 7.60
CA ILE A 97 -13.12 6.85 7.26
C ILE A 97 -14.06 7.87 6.60
N ASN A 98 -15.02 7.40 5.81
CA ASN A 98 -15.94 8.21 5.00
C ASN A 98 -15.22 9.30 4.18
N PRO A 99 -14.24 8.94 3.32
CA PRO A 99 -13.46 9.90 2.56
C PRO A 99 -14.32 10.56 1.46
N LEU A 100 -13.97 11.80 1.09
CA LEU A 100 -14.54 12.47 -0.08
C LEU A 100 -13.99 11.90 -1.40
N TYR A 101 -12.75 11.41 -1.37
CA TYR A 101 -12.06 10.86 -2.54
C TYR A 101 -11.38 9.54 -2.21
N LEU A 102 -11.58 8.55 -3.07
CA LEU A 102 -10.90 7.25 -3.00
C LEU A 102 -10.13 7.05 -4.30
N THR A 103 -8.81 7.12 -4.22
CA THR A 103 -7.91 6.97 -5.38
C THR A 103 -7.40 5.54 -5.42
N HIS A 104 -7.66 4.84 -6.53
CA HIS A 104 -6.98 3.58 -6.84
C HIS A 104 -5.57 3.93 -7.32
N GLU A 105 -4.57 3.75 -6.46
CA GLU A 105 -3.18 4.10 -6.76
C GLU A 105 -2.41 2.81 -7.07
N PHE A 106 -2.11 2.57 -8.34
CA PHE A 106 -1.51 1.31 -8.79
C PHE A 106 -0.22 1.54 -9.58
N LEU A 107 0.72 0.61 -9.41
CA LEU A 107 1.84 0.39 -10.31
C LEU A 107 1.53 -0.85 -11.15
N THR A 108 1.45 -0.67 -12.46
CA THR A 108 1.11 -1.73 -13.42
C THR A 108 1.97 -1.62 -14.66
N ASP A 109 2.34 -2.76 -15.23
CA ASP A 109 3.23 -2.81 -16.40
C ASP A 109 2.49 -2.46 -17.71
N ASP A 110 1.20 -2.79 -17.79
CA ASP A 110 0.39 -2.55 -18.97
C ASP A 110 -1.10 -2.31 -18.66
N ARG A 111 -1.88 -2.07 -19.72
CA ARG A 111 -3.32 -1.79 -19.64
C ARG A 111 -4.14 -3.01 -19.19
N GLU A 112 -3.71 -4.21 -19.53
CA GLU A 112 -4.42 -5.45 -19.17
C GLU A 112 -4.30 -5.70 -17.67
N GLU A 113 -3.08 -5.59 -17.12
CA GLU A 113 -2.83 -5.67 -15.69
C GLU A 113 -3.60 -4.58 -14.94
N HIS A 114 -3.58 -3.34 -15.45
CA HIS A 114 -4.35 -2.24 -14.86
C HIS A 114 -5.85 -2.53 -14.83
N GLY A 115 -6.41 -3.09 -15.91
CA GLY A 115 -7.81 -3.54 -15.95
C GLY A 115 -8.10 -4.58 -14.88
N ARG A 116 -7.22 -5.58 -14.70
CA ARG A 116 -7.36 -6.62 -13.67
C ARG A 116 -7.30 -6.02 -12.25
N PHE A 117 -6.39 -5.09 -11.98
CA PHE A 117 -6.29 -4.43 -10.67
C PHE A 117 -7.55 -3.64 -10.34
N LEU A 118 -8.08 -2.89 -11.32
CA LEU A 118 -9.34 -2.16 -11.15
C LEU A 118 -10.49 -3.11 -10.80
N GLN A 119 -10.60 -4.26 -11.46
CA GLN A 119 -11.63 -5.26 -11.15
C GLN A 119 -11.50 -5.81 -9.72
N LEU A 120 -10.28 -6.20 -9.31
CA LEU A 120 -10.02 -6.72 -7.97
C LEU A 120 -10.35 -5.68 -6.90
N GLN A 121 -9.86 -4.46 -7.05
CA GLN A 121 -10.05 -3.39 -6.08
C GLN A 121 -11.52 -2.94 -6.03
N ASN A 122 -12.20 -2.85 -7.18
CA ASN A 122 -13.64 -2.57 -7.21
C ASN A 122 -14.43 -3.62 -6.42
N LYS A 123 -14.13 -4.91 -6.62
CA LYS A 123 -14.77 -5.99 -5.85
C LYS A 123 -14.51 -5.86 -4.34
N ALA A 124 -13.30 -5.46 -3.95
CA ALA A 124 -12.94 -5.25 -2.55
C ALA A 124 -13.70 -4.07 -1.90
N ILE A 125 -14.12 -3.06 -2.67
CA ILE A 125 -14.81 -1.87 -2.14
C ILE A 125 -16.33 -1.88 -2.37
N SER A 126 -16.83 -2.69 -3.30
CA SER A 126 -18.27 -2.82 -3.57
C SER A 126 -19.01 -3.30 -2.33
N MET A 127 -20.15 -2.67 -2.04
CA MET A 127 -21.12 -3.17 -1.06
C MET A 127 -22.07 -4.11 -1.80
N ASP A 128 -22.30 -5.31 -1.25
CA ASP A 128 -23.45 -6.15 -1.64
C ASP A 128 -24.75 -5.47 -1.20
#